data_AF-T0FPK9-F1
#
_entry.id   AF-T0FPK9-F1
#
_cell.length_a   1.000
_cell.length_b   1.000
_cell.length_c   1.000
_cell.angle_alpha   90.00
_cell.angle_beta   90.00
_cell.angle_gamma   90.00
#
_symmetry.space_group_name_H-M   'P 1'
#
loop_
_entity.id
_entity.type
_entity.pdbx_description
1 polymer ?
#
loop_
_entity_poly.entity_id
_entity_poly.type
_entity_poly.pdbx_seq_one_letter_code
_entity_poly.pdbx_strand_id
1 'polypeptide(L)'
;MRKSNIQSRFKIRLSDKMTDLENFTLKDMNQGVNMKKIGKIVYAVPFAIFGLFHFISGGTMTGIVPSYIPFPIVWVYLTGLALISASVSIITGIKTHLATVLLAVLLGIFVVLVHLPAAAAGNQASTIALLKDVSLLGAALLIAGTVKDV
;
A
#
# COMPACT_ATOMS: atom_id res chain seq x y z
N MET A 1 24.89 -2.43 59.73
CA MET A 1 24.42 -1.32 58.88
C MET A 1 24.84 -1.35 57.40
N ARG A 2 25.73 -2.25 56.92
CA ARG A 2 26.27 -2.19 55.53
C ARG A 2 25.46 -2.93 54.45
N LYS A 3 24.67 -3.96 54.81
CA LYS A 3 23.91 -4.79 53.85
C LYS A 3 22.69 -4.08 53.23
N SER A 4 22.03 -3.19 53.96
CA SER A 4 20.84 -2.45 53.47
C SER A 4 21.18 -1.50 52.30
N ASN A 5 22.38 -0.93 52.30
CA ASN A 5 22.85 0.02 51.28
C ASN A 5 23.26 -0.66 49.96
N ILE A 6 23.60 -1.96 50.01
CA ILE A 6 23.93 -2.75 48.82
C ILE A 6 22.65 -3.20 48.12
N GLN A 7 21.67 -3.68 48.90
CA GLN A 7 20.37 -4.12 48.38
C GLN A 7 19.59 -2.96 47.75
N SER A 8 19.62 -1.76 48.36
CA SER A 8 18.96 -0.57 47.80
C SER A 8 19.59 -0.15 46.46
N ARG A 9 20.92 -0.08 46.39
CA ARG A 9 21.65 0.27 45.16
C ARG A 9 21.44 -0.74 44.03
N PHE A 10 21.37 -2.03 44.37
CA PHE A 10 21.05 -3.07 43.40
C PHE A 10 19.64 -2.90 42.83
N LYS A 11 18.65 -2.65 43.69
CA LYS A 11 17.25 -2.45 43.28
C LYS A 11 17.09 -1.21 42.38
N ILE A 12 17.75 -0.10 42.71
CA ILE A 12 17.74 1.13 41.89
C ILE A 12 18.34 0.83 40.52
N ARG A 13 19.52 0.21 40.47
CA ARG A 13 20.20 -0.09 39.21
C ARG A 13 19.43 -1.08 38.33
N LEU A 14 18.70 -2.01 38.94
CA LEU A 14 17.81 -2.92 38.22
C LEU A 14 16.59 -2.17 37.65
N SER A 15 16.00 -1.26 38.44
CA SER A 15 14.90 -0.40 38.01
C SER A 15 15.29 0.48 36.82
N ASP A 16 16.46 1.13 36.89
CA ASP A 16 16.95 2.00 35.81
C ASP A 16 17.15 1.21 34.51
N LYS A 17 17.77 0.03 34.61
CA LYS A 17 17.92 -0.88 33.46
C LYS A 17 16.58 -1.33 32.87
N MET A 18 15.57 -1.60 33.70
CA MET A 18 14.24 -1.97 33.23
C MET A 18 13.57 -0.81 32.49
N THR A 19 13.65 0.41 33.03
CA THR A 19 13.15 1.63 32.39
C THR A 19 13.83 1.89 31.04
N ASP A 20 15.15 1.70 30.96
CA ASP A 20 15.89 1.88 29.70
C ASP A 20 15.47 0.85 28.64
N LEU A 21 15.27 -0.42 29.02
CA LEU A 21 14.79 -1.48 28.12
C LEU A 21 13.37 -1.22 27.63
N GLU A 22 12.49 -0.74 28.50
CA GLU A 22 11.12 -0.36 28.14
C GLU A 22 11.13 0.81 27.16
N ASN A 23 11.86 1.89 27.46
CA ASN A 23 11.99 3.06 26.59
C ASN A 23 12.57 2.71 25.21
N PHE A 24 13.56 1.83 25.16
CA PHE A 24 14.13 1.32 23.92
C PHE A 24 13.08 0.55 23.09
N THR A 25 12.39 -0.40 23.72
CA THR A 25 11.34 -1.21 23.07
C THR A 25 10.18 -0.34 22.56
N LEU A 26 9.70 0.61 23.36
CA LEU A 26 8.61 1.52 22.99
C LEU A 26 9.01 2.41 21.80
N LYS A 27 10.25 2.93 21.80
CA LYS A 27 10.77 3.74 20.69
C LYS A 27 10.80 2.93 19.39
N ASP A 28 11.32 1.71 19.43
CA ASP A 28 11.40 0.84 18.25
C ASP A 28 10.02 0.47 17.69
N MET A 29 9.06 0.14 18.57
CA MET A 29 7.68 -0.10 18.16
C MET A 29 7.05 1.13 17.50
N ASN A 30 7.21 2.32 18.11
CA ASN A 30 6.65 3.56 17.56
C ASN A 30 7.27 3.94 16.22
N GLN A 31 8.59 3.78 16.05
CA GLN A 31 9.25 4.00 14.76
C GLN A 31 8.71 3.05 13.69
N GLY A 32 8.59 1.74 14.02
CA GLY A 32 8.02 0.76 13.11
C GLY A 32 6.55 1.06 12.72
N VAL A 33 5.74 1.54 13.67
CA VAL A 33 4.36 1.98 13.40
C VAL A 33 4.33 3.21 12.49
N ASN A 34 5.20 4.20 12.73
CA ASN A 34 5.28 5.42 11.91
C ASN A 34 5.72 5.10 10.47
N MET A 35 6.72 4.24 10.29
CA MET A 35 7.19 3.82 8.96
C MET A 35 6.09 3.09 8.18
N LYS A 36 5.34 2.20 8.82
CA LYS A 36 4.21 1.51 8.19
C LYS A 36 3.11 2.49 7.74
N LYS A 37 2.78 3.47 8.58
CA LYS A 37 1.79 4.51 8.25
C LYS A 37 2.26 5.35 7.06
N ILE A 38 3.49 5.86 7.10
CA ILE A 38 4.07 6.67 6.01
C ILE A 38 4.09 5.84 4.71
N GLY A 39 4.56 4.60 4.77
CA GLY A 39 4.60 3.70 3.62
C GLY A 39 3.22 3.47 3.00
N LYS A 40 2.18 3.25 3.81
CA LYS A 40 0.80 3.12 3.34
C LYS A 40 0.30 4.39 2.65
N ILE A 41 0.59 5.57 3.20
CA ILE A 41 0.19 6.86 2.59
C ILE A 41 0.90 7.05 1.26
N VAL A 42 2.22 6.88 1.22
CA VAL A 42 3.03 7.01 -0.01
C VAL A 42 2.56 6.02 -1.09
N TYR A 43 2.19 4.80 -0.70
CA TYR A 43 1.64 3.81 -1.60
C TYR A 43 0.23 4.17 -2.10
N ALA A 44 -0.64 4.67 -1.23
CA ALA A 44 -2.05 4.95 -1.54
C ALA A 44 -2.26 6.20 -2.41
N VAL A 45 -1.51 7.27 -2.14
CA VAL A 45 -1.71 8.58 -2.79
C VAL A 45 -1.66 8.51 -4.33
N PRO A 46 -0.70 7.82 -4.96
CA PRO A 46 -0.71 7.63 -6.41
C PRO A 46 -2.01 7.02 -6.95
N PHE A 47 -2.63 6.08 -6.24
CA PHE A 47 -3.89 5.48 -6.68
C PHE A 47 -5.07 6.45 -6.59
N ALA A 48 -5.10 7.34 -5.60
CA ALA A 48 -6.09 8.42 -5.59
C ALA A 48 -5.94 9.34 -6.82
N ILE A 49 -4.71 9.70 -7.18
CA ILE A 49 -4.42 10.55 -8.33
C ILE A 49 -4.78 9.82 -9.64
N PHE A 50 -4.33 8.59 -9.82
CA PHE A 50 -4.69 7.78 -10.99
C PHE A 50 -6.19 7.57 -11.08
N GLY A 51 -6.86 7.31 -9.96
CA GLY A 51 -8.31 7.18 -9.91
C GLY A 51 -9.02 8.46 -10.36
N LEU A 52 -8.55 9.63 -9.93
CA LEU A 52 -9.07 10.91 -10.40
C LEU A 52 -8.86 11.13 -11.90
N PHE A 53 -7.71 10.73 -12.45
CA PHE A 53 -7.45 10.81 -13.89
C PHE A 53 -8.40 9.98 -14.74
N HIS A 54 -8.97 8.89 -14.21
CA HIS A 54 -10.00 8.13 -14.93
C HIS A 54 -11.31 8.93 -15.10
N PHE A 55 -11.62 9.85 -14.19
CA PHE A 55 -12.78 10.74 -14.32
C PHE A 55 -12.48 11.94 -15.21
N ILE A 56 -11.31 12.58 -15.03
CA ILE A 56 -10.90 13.77 -15.79
C ILE A 56 -10.62 13.43 -17.26
N SER A 57 -9.90 12.33 -17.50
CA SER A 57 -9.42 11.94 -18.84
C SER A 57 -10.16 10.72 -19.40
N GLY A 58 -11.38 10.46 -18.88
CA GLY A 58 -12.09 9.21 -19.15
C GLY A 58 -12.33 8.93 -20.64
N GLY A 59 -12.67 9.97 -21.41
CA GLY A 59 -12.85 9.87 -22.86
C GLY A 59 -11.59 9.37 -23.57
N THR A 60 -10.43 9.95 -23.26
CA THR A 60 -9.13 9.55 -23.83
C THR A 60 -8.75 8.12 -23.45
N MET A 61 -9.11 7.67 -22.24
CA MET A 61 -8.79 6.33 -21.75
C MET A 61 -9.67 5.23 -22.34
N THR A 62 -10.81 5.57 -22.97
CA THR A 62 -11.67 4.55 -23.61
C THR A 62 -10.94 3.75 -24.69
N GLY A 63 -9.99 4.36 -25.40
CA GLY A 63 -9.17 3.68 -26.41
C GLY A 63 -8.15 2.68 -25.86
N ILE A 64 -7.93 2.67 -24.54
CA ILE A 64 -7.06 1.71 -23.84
C ILE A 64 -7.82 0.44 -23.50
N VAL A 65 -9.14 0.53 -23.32
CA VAL A 65 -9.98 -0.63 -23.03
C VAL A 65 -9.99 -1.55 -24.26
N PRO A 66 -9.74 -2.87 -24.11
CA PRO A 66 -9.77 -3.79 -25.23
C PRO A 66 -11.09 -3.70 -26.02
N SER A 67 -10.98 -3.68 -27.36
CA SER A 67 -12.11 -3.36 -28.26
C SER A 67 -13.30 -4.33 -28.19
N TYR A 68 -13.09 -5.54 -27.67
CA TYR A 68 -14.13 -6.54 -27.46
C TYR A 68 -14.95 -6.33 -26.18
N ILE A 69 -14.56 -5.40 -25.30
CA ILE A 69 -15.31 -5.07 -24.09
C ILE A 69 -16.34 -3.98 -24.40
N PRO A 70 -17.65 -4.22 -24.14
CA PRO A 70 -18.67 -3.22 -24.37
C PRO A 70 -18.63 -2.11 -23.32
N PHE A 71 -19.13 -0.92 -23.70
CA PHE A 71 -19.25 0.26 -22.83
C PHE A 71 -17.92 0.69 -22.18
N PRO A 72 -16.86 0.96 -22.95
CA PRO A 72 -15.51 1.20 -22.42
C PRO A 72 -15.45 2.32 -21.37
N ILE A 73 -16.26 3.37 -21.53
CA ILE A 73 -16.31 4.49 -20.57
C ILE A 73 -16.77 4.06 -19.17
N VAL A 74 -17.67 3.07 -19.07
CA VAL A 74 -18.16 2.56 -17.78
C VAL A 74 -17.01 1.89 -17.03
N TRP A 75 -16.20 1.09 -17.72
CA TRP A 75 -15.05 0.41 -17.14
C TRP A 75 -13.95 1.37 -16.72
N VAL A 76 -13.75 2.46 -17.48
CA VAL A 76 -12.81 3.53 -17.11
C VAL A 76 -13.25 4.17 -15.80
N TYR A 77 -14.51 4.59 -15.65
CA TYR A 77 -14.99 5.19 -14.41
C TYR A 77 -15.06 4.20 -13.24
N LEU A 78 -15.44 2.94 -13.49
CA LEU A 78 -15.42 1.89 -12.47
C LEU A 78 -14.01 1.65 -11.94
N THR A 79 -13.01 1.62 -12.83
CA THR A 79 -11.60 1.56 -12.45
C THR A 79 -11.21 2.76 -11.60
N GLY A 80 -11.57 3.96 -12.04
CA GLY A 80 -11.31 5.20 -11.29
C GLY A 80 -11.85 5.13 -9.86
N LEU A 81 -13.10 4.70 -9.72
CA LEU A 81 -13.74 4.50 -8.42
C LEU A 81 -13.00 3.47 -7.58
N ALA A 82 -12.66 2.31 -8.15
CA ALA A 82 -11.94 1.24 -7.45
C ALA A 82 -10.57 1.72 -6.92
N LEU A 83 -9.82 2.48 -7.72
CA LEU A 83 -8.52 3.04 -7.31
C LEU A 83 -8.65 4.05 -6.17
N ILE A 84 -9.65 4.94 -6.22
CA ILE A 84 -9.93 5.89 -5.13
C ILE A 84 -10.37 5.14 -3.87
N SER A 85 -11.30 4.18 -3.99
CA SER A 85 -11.76 3.38 -2.86
C SER A 85 -10.62 2.59 -2.21
N ALA A 86 -9.71 2.02 -3.01
CA ALA A 86 -8.53 1.34 -2.49
C ALA A 86 -7.62 2.31 -1.72
N SER A 87 -7.35 3.50 -2.27
CA SER A 87 -6.56 4.52 -1.59
C SER A 87 -7.18 4.94 -0.24
N VAL A 88 -8.49 5.24 -0.24
CA VAL A 88 -9.22 5.62 0.99
C VAL A 88 -9.16 4.50 2.02
N SER A 89 -9.38 3.25 1.59
CA SER A 89 -9.31 2.07 2.47
C SER A 89 -7.92 1.87 3.08
N ILE A 90 -6.85 2.03 2.30
CA ILE A 90 -5.46 1.88 2.78
C ILE A 90 -5.10 2.98 3.79
N ILE A 91 -5.53 4.22 3.56
CA ILE A 91 -5.24 5.37 4.42
C ILE A 91 -6.05 5.29 5.73
N THR A 92 -7.34 4.97 5.64
CA THR A 92 -8.24 4.92 6.81
C THR A 92 -8.06 3.65 7.64
N GLY A 93 -7.50 2.59 7.05
CA GLY A 93 -7.40 1.28 7.70
C GLY A 93 -8.69 0.45 7.61
N ILE A 94 -9.74 0.94 6.94
CA ILE A 94 -11.04 0.27 6.85
C ILE A 94 -11.03 -0.69 5.67
N LYS A 95 -11.19 -2.00 5.93
CA LYS A 95 -11.18 -3.06 4.90
C LYS A 95 -9.92 -3.09 4.03
N THR A 96 -8.77 -2.74 4.61
CA THR A 96 -7.48 -2.62 3.89
C THR A 96 -7.04 -3.96 3.28
N HIS A 97 -7.29 -5.09 3.95
CA HIS A 97 -6.91 -6.39 3.39
C HIS A 97 -7.68 -6.65 2.08
N LEU A 98 -9.00 -6.54 2.12
CA LEU A 98 -9.83 -6.73 0.92
C LEU A 98 -9.47 -5.74 -0.18
N ALA A 99 -9.32 -4.45 0.16
CA ALA A 99 -8.99 -3.42 -0.82
C ALA A 99 -7.65 -3.67 -1.53
N THR A 100 -6.62 -4.11 -0.79
CA THR A 100 -5.29 -4.39 -1.37
C THR A 100 -5.28 -5.68 -2.18
N VAL A 101 -6.05 -6.70 -1.82
CA VAL A 101 -6.25 -7.90 -2.66
C VAL A 101 -6.94 -7.52 -3.98
N LEU A 102 -8.04 -6.75 -3.92
CA LEU A 102 -8.76 -6.31 -5.12
C LEU A 102 -7.89 -5.40 -6.00
N LEU A 103 -7.10 -4.52 -5.39
CA LEU A 103 -6.14 -3.68 -6.11
C LEU A 103 -5.06 -4.53 -6.80
N ALA A 104 -4.52 -5.55 -6.14
CA ALA A 104 -3.55 -6.48 -6.75
C ALA A 104 -4.16 -7.20 -7.96
N VAL A 105 -5.40 -7.67 -7.86
CA VAL A 105 -6.12 -8.29 -8.98
C VAL A 105 -6.30 -7.29 -10.12
N LEU A 106 -6.75 -6.08 -9.84
CA LEU A 106 -6.94 -5.02 -10.83
C LEU A 106 -5.64 -4.68 -11.58
N LEU A 107 -4.54 -4.51 -10.85
CA LEU A 107 -3.22 -4.27 -11.45
C LEU A 107 -2.76 -5.47 -12.28
N GLY A 108 -3.04 -6.70 -11.83
CA GLY A 108 -2.74 -7.91 -12.59
C GLY A 108 -3.47 -7.95 -13.92
N ILE A 109 -4.73 -7.50 -13.94
CA ILE A 109 -5.51 -7.36 -15.18
C ILE A 109 -4.85 -6.35 -16.12
N PHE A 110 -4.39 -5.19 -15.65
CA PHE A 110 -3.70 -4.20 -16.50
C PHE A 110 -2.37 -4.70 -17.03
N VAL A 111 -1.59 -5.39 -16.19
CA VAL A 111 -0.35 -6.03 -16.60
C VAL A 111 -0.61 -6.97 -17.77
N VAL A 112 -1.59 -7.89 -17.65
CA VAL A 112 -1.81 -8.93 -18.65
C VAL A 112 -2.53 -8.42 -19.90
N LEU A 113 -3.57 -7.60 -19.74
CA LEU A 113 -4.46 -7.24 -20.86
C LEU A 113 -4.04 -5.95 -21.59
N VAL A 114 -3.33 -5.04 -20.92
CA VAL A 114 -3.04 -3.71 -21.47
C VAL A 114 -1.54 -3.54 -21.71
N HIS A 115 -0.73 -3.68 -20.66
CA HIS A 115 0.67 -3.28 -20.73
C HIS A 115 1.57 -4.36 -21.33
N LEU A 116 1.32 -5.64 -21.06
CA LEU A 116 2.13 -6.74 -21.61
C LEU A 116 2.03 -6.83 -23.14
N PRO A 117 0.83 -6.82 -23.77
CA PRO A 117 0.74 -6.89 -25.23
C PRO A 117 1.41 -5.69 -25.90
N ALA A 118 1.20 -4.49 -25.37
CA ALA A 118 1.78 -3.27 -25.92
C ALA A 118 3.30 -3.20 -25.72
N ALA A 119 3.82 -3.64 -24.56
CA ALA A 119 5.25 -3.75 -24.30
C ALA A 119 5.92 -4.78 -25.23
N ALA A 120 5.28 -5.94 -25.43
CA ALA A 120 5.74 -6.97 -26.36
C ALA A 120 5.78 -6.48 -27.82
N ALA A 121 4.93 -5.51 -28.18
CA ALA A 121 4.94 -4.83 -29.46
C ALA A 121 6.00 -3.70 -29.56
N GLY A 122 6.88 -3.55 -28.56
CA GLY A 122 7.98 -2.58 -28.56
C GLY A 122 7.63 -1.19 -28.01
N ASN A 123 6.45 -1.02 -27.41
CA ASN A 123 6.08 0.27 -26.83
C ASN A 123 6.79 0.51 -25.49
N GLN A 124 7.82 1.37 -25.50
CA GLN A 124 8.62 1.67 -24.31
C GLN A 124 7.80 2.20 -23.12
N ALA A 125 6.80 3.05 -23.37
CA ALA A 125 5.95 3.58 -22.31
C ALA A 125 5.12 2.47 -21.63
N SER A 126 4.66 1.50 -22.40
CA SER A 126 3.93 0.34 -21.89
C SER A 126 4.84 -0.62 -21.12
N THR A 127 6.11 -0.76 -21.51
CA THR A 127 7.10 -1.49 -20.71
C THR A 127 7.29 -0.86 -19.33
N ILE A 128 7.39 0.47 -19.26
CA ILE A 128 7.48 1.19 -17.97
C ILE A 128 6.20 0.98 -17.14
N ALA A 129 5.03 1.10 -17.77
CA ALA A 129 3.76 0.89 -17.10
C ALA A 129 3.59 -0.55 -16.57
N LEU A 130 4.02 -1.54 -17.34
CA LEU A 130 4.05 -2.95 -16.93
C LEU A 130 4.90 -3.15 -15.68
N LEU A 131 6.16 -2.69 -15.70
CA LEU A 131 7.09 -2.88 -14.58
C LEU A 131 6.61 -2.14 -13.32
N LYS A 132 6.05 -0.94 -13.51
CA LYS A 132 5.38 -0.18 -12.45
C LYS A 132 4.24 -1.00 -11.84
N ASP A 133 3.31 -1.51 -12.65
CA ASP A 133 2.13 -2.20 -12.14
C ASP A 133 2.46 -3.54 -11.49
N VAL A 134 3.45 -4.28 -11.99
CA VAL A 134 3.96 -5.50 -11.32
C VAL A 134 4.54 -5.17 -9.95
N SER A 135 5.33 -4.10 -9.85
CA SER A 135 5.91 -3.66 -8.57
C SER A 135 4.83 -3.22 -7.58
N LEU A 136 3.84 -2.46 -8.06
CA LEU A 136 2.71 -1.99 -7.25
C LEU A 136 1.80 -3.14 -6.80
N LEU A 137 1.58 -4.15 -7.66
CA LEU A 137 0.85 -5.37 -7.33
C LEU A 137 1.55 -6.12 -6.20
N GLY A 138 2.87 -6.32 -6.30
CA GLY A 138 3.64 -6.97 -5.24
C GLY A 138 3.52 -6.24 -3.90
N ALA A 139 3.58 -4.91 -3.91
CA ALA A 139 3.38 -4.10 -2.71
C ALA A 139 1.96 -4.21 -2.13
N ALA A 140 0.92 -4.28 -2.99
CA ALA A 140 -0.45 -4.54 -2.53
C ALA A 140 -0.55 -5.89 -1.80
N LEU A 141 0.03 -6.95 -2.36
CA LEU A 141 0.02 -8.28 -1.73
C LEU A 141 0.79 -8.31 -0.41
N LEU A 142 1.92 -7.60 -0.32
CA LEU A 142 2.66 -7.45 0.93
C LEU A 142 1.82 -6.73 2.00
N ILE A 143 1.13 -5.64 1.64
CA ILE A 143 0.24 -4.95 2.57
C ILE A 143 -0.89 -5.88 3.01
N ALA A 144 -1.56 -6.56 2.08
CA ALA A 144 -2.60 -7.54 2.38
C ALA A 144 -2.12 -8.58 3.40
N GLY A 145 -0.92 -9.14 3.22
CA GLY A 145 -0.35 -10.12 4.16
C GLY A 145 -0.05 -9.60 5.57
N THR A 146 -0.05 -8.28 5.78
CA THR A 146 0.25 -7.65 7.09
C THR A 146 -0.98 -7.15 7.84
N VAL A 147 -2.17 -7.19 7.23
CA VAL A 147 -3.41 -6.72 7.83
C VAL A 147 -4.48 -7.81 7.75
N LYS A 148 -5.42 -7.80 8.70
CA LYS A 148 -6.65 -8.60 8.62
C LYS A 148 -7.82 -7.67 8.89
N ASP A 149 -8.84 -7.77 8.05
CA ASP A 149 -10.07 -7.01 8.24
C ASP A 149 -10.89 -7.69 9.35
N VAL A 150 -11.37 -6.89 10.31
CA VAL A 150 -12.31 -7.32 11.36
C VAL A 150 -13.75 -7.17 10.86
#